data_AF-A0ABC9GUR4-F1
#
_entry.id   AF-A0ABC9GUR4-F1
#
_cell.length_a   1.000
_cell.length_b   1.000
_cell.length_c   1.000
_cell.angle_alpha   90.00
_cell.angle_beta   90.00
_cell.angle_gamma   90.00
#
_symmetry.space_group_name_H-M   'P 1'
#
loop_
_entity.id
_entity.type
_entity.pdbx_description
1 polymer ?
#
loop_
_entity_poly.entity_id
_entity_poly.type
_entity_poly.pdbx_seq_one_letter_code
_entity_poly.pdbx_strand_id
1 'polypeptide(L)'
;MAVRLLQTHEVSDLCIGKPALRWLPPSSTIADAVAELEAAGGAGAAVAVWDGEEGSDVAGRVCMADVLLFLCSAANLASPAAALQAMLSDMLAASTPPPIHRIESDASVLQAVDSLLGGAHCLVVPIRERWRRAGRGELLCWLTVEDVARFFVSSIGLFSPMASSSVSDLGVVRPAALAVAAGDSALSALPLLRAATASHTSVAVVPGLFPRRLVGEISPSALCSCGVSAAAAVAALSAADLMSFVDWGGAPPEAALHAVRSRLRRRGLLGMLDLLYGVDLPSSSSSSSASSSSSSSSSDEDDDGGKCCVASPCGRRGKRGVFSRRAMGRRPAEEAIVCRRGSSLVAVMVQALAHRSTHVWVEEEPDQGDDRELVGVVSLLEVLRVLRHLPPT
;
A
#
# COMPACT_ATOMS: atom_id res chain seq x y z
N MET A 1 28.94 7.22 17.19
CA MET A 1 27.86 8.14 17.63
C MET A 1 26.45 7.64 17.27
N ALA A 2 26.21 7.09 16.07
CA ALA A 2 24.91 6.55 15.64
C ALA A 2 24.26 5.56 16.63
N VAL A 3 24.98 4.51 17.06
CA VAL A 3 24.43 3.51 18.01
C VAL A 3 24.01 4.13 19.35
N ARG A 4 24.72 5.15 19.84
CA ARG A 4 24.32 5.88 21.06
C ARG A 4 23.00 6.60 20.87
N LEU A 5 22.77 7.23 19.72
CA LEU A 5 21.49 7.87 19.41
C LEU A 5 20.34 6.86 19.39
N LEU A 6 20.57 5.68 18.83
CA LEU A 6 19.57 4.60 18.82
C LEU A 6 19.26 4.06 20.22
N GLN A 7 20.20 4.18 21.14
CA GLN A 7 20.04 3.80 22.55
C GLN A 7 19.43 4.90 23.42
N THR A 8 19.59 6.17 23.04
CA THR A 8 19.06 7.31 23.82
C THR A 8 17.62 7.67 23.48
N HIS A 9 17.16 7.33 22.28
CA HIS A 9 15.76 7.56 21.89
C HIS A 9 14.89 6.34 22.15
N GLU A 10 13.69 6.61 22.61
CA GLU A 10 12.66 5.61 22.86
C GLU A 10 11.77 5.44 21.63
N VAL A 11 11.14 4.28 21.49
CA VAL A 11 10.17 4.01 20.43
C VAL A 11 8.97 4.95 20.51
N SER A 12 8.59 5.38 21.71
CA SER A 12 7.49 6.34 21.91
C SER A 12 7.68 7.67 21.17
N ASP A 13 8.93 8.11 20.95
CA ASP A 13 9.25 9.31 20.17
C ASP A 13 8.77 9.19 18.71
N LEU A 14 8.81 7.98 18.14
CA LEU A 14 8.39 7.70 16.76
C LEU A 14 6.88 7.46 16.63
N CYS A 15 6.17 7.39 17.76
CA CYS A 15 4.73 7.14 17.82
C CYS A 15 3.91 8.43 17.97
N ILE A 16 4.56 9.59 18.15
CA ILE A 16 3.89 10.87 18.36
C ILE A 16 3.03 11.22 17.13
N GLY A 17 1.75 11.52 17.37
CA GLY A 17 0.79 11.91 16.32
C GLY A 17 0.31 10.76 15.44
N LYS A 18 0.69 9.51 15.74
CA LYS A 18 0.19 8.36 15.00
C LYS A 18 -1.25 8.01 15.38
N PRO A 19 -2.06 7.57 14.41
CA PRO A 19 -3.40 7.10 14.69
C PRO A 19 -3.36 5.77 15.46
N ALA A 20 -4.37 5.57 16.31
CA ALA A 20 -4.61 4.27 16.93
C ALA A 20 -4.93 3.19 15.86
N LEU A 21 -4.51 1.95 16.15
CA LEU A 21 -4.84 0.80 15.32
C LEU A 21 -6.34 0.61 15.21
N ARG A 22 -6.78 0.29 14.00
CA ARG A 22 -8.06 -0.37 13.78
C ARG A 22 -7.84 -1.87 13.84
N TRP A 23 -8.74 -2.58 14.49
CA TRP A 23 -8.62 -4.01 14.65
C TRP A 23 -9.95 -4.71 14.42
N LEU A 24 -9.86 -5.97 14.01
CA LEU A 24 -10.97 -6.90 13.92
C LEU A 24 -10.54 -8.24 14.55
N PRO A 25 -11.45 -8.95 15.23
CA PRO A 25 -11.14 -10.27 15.77
C PRO A 25 -10.85 -11.27 14.62
N PRO A 26 -10.12 -12.35 14.89
CA PRO A 26 -9.78 -13.36 13.88
C PRO A 26 -11.00 -14.07 13.28
N SER A 27 -12.13 -14.07 14.00
CA SER A 27 -13.42 -14.61 13.56
C SER A 27 -14.19 -13.68 12.61
N SER A 28 -13.76 -12.43 12.44
CA SER A 28 -14.35 -11.52 11.45
C SER A 28 -14.09 -11.99 10.02
N THR A 29 -14.94 -11.54 9.10
CA THR A 29 -14.82 -11.88 7.69
C THR A 29 -13.85 -10.95 6.97
N ILE A 30 -13.35 -11.40 5.83
CA ILE A 30 -12.55 -10.56 4.94
C ILE A 30 -13.36 -9.38 4.40
N ALA A 31 -14.67 -9.54 4.18
CA ALA A 31 -15.57 -8.46 3.80
C ALA A 31 -15.62 -7.34 4.86
N ASP A 32 -15.61 -7.69 6.15
CA ASP A 32 -15.55 -6.71 7.25
C ASP A 32 -14.24 -5.93 7.22
N ALA A 33 -13.12 -6.62 6.99
CA ALA A 33 -11.81 -5.98 6.83
C ALA A 33 -11.77 -5.03 5.62
N VAL A 34 -12.37 -5.42 4.49
CA VAL A 34 -12.49 -4.55 3.31
C VAL A 34 -13.28 -3.28 3.64
N ALA A 35 -14.41 -3.41 4.34
CA ALA A 35 -15.22 -2.26 4.74
C ALA A 35 -14.44 -1.30 5.66
N GLU A 36 -13.66 -1.82 6.60
CA GLU A 36 -12.80 -1.02 7.47
C GLU A 36 -11.66 -0.32 6.71
N LEU A 37 -11.01 -1.02 5.78
CA LEU A 37 -9.95 -0.46 4.93
C LEU A 37 -10.48 0.67 4.04
N GLU A 38 -11.65 0.48 3.42
CA GLU A 38 -12.30 1.51 2.60
C GLU A 38 -12.79 2.70 3.43
N ALA A 39 -13.22 2.46 4.67
CA ALA A 39 -13.61 3.51 5.60
C ALA A 39 -12.40 4.33 6.10
N ALA A 40 -11.20 3.72 6.18
CA ALA A 40 -9.97 4.40 6.56
C ALA A 40 -9.44 5.36 5.50
N GLY A 41 -9.66 5.07 4.21
CA GLY A 41 -9.52 6.03 3.11
C GLY A 41 -8.12 6.61 2.86
N GLY A 42 -7.05 5.92 3.29
CA GLY A 42 -5.66 6.40 3.16
C GLY A 42 -4.71 5.37 2.56
N ALA A 43 -3.69 5.84 1.83
CA ALA A 43 -2.58 5.01 1.35
C ALA A 43 -1.83 4.42 2.55
N GLY A 44 -1.72 3.09 2.60
CA GLY A 44 -1.11 2.37 3.72
C GLY A 44 -2.07 1.98 4.85
N ALA A 45 -3.39 2.15 4.66
CA ALA A 45 -4.39 1.63 5.59
C ALA A 45 -4.21 0.11 5.79
N ALA A 46 -4.24 -0.31 7.06
CA ALA A 46 -4.14 -1.69 7.45
C ALA A 46 -4.96 -1.92 8.73
N VAL A 47 -5.56 -3.10 8.82
CA VAL A 47 -6.33 -3.56 9.97
C VAL A 47 -5.50 -4.60 10.72
N ALA A 48 -5.42 -4.47 12.04
CA ALA A 48 -4.83 -5.48 12.90
C ALA A 48 -5.84 -6.62 13.11
N VAL A 49 -5.38 -7.86 13.05
CA VAL A 49 -6.18 -9.02 13.48
C VAL A 49 -5.85 -9.26 14.94
N TRP A 50 -6.80 -8.92 15.82
CA TRP A 50 -6.58 -8.88 17.27
C TRP A 50 -7.93 -8.95 18.01
N ASP A 51 -7.95 -9.60 19.17
CA ASP A 51 -9.17 -9.75 19.99
C ASP A 51 -9.47 -8.53 20.88
N GLY A 52 -8.56 -7.56 20.94
CA GLY A 52 -8.72 -6.35 21.75
C GLY A 52 -8.49 -6.56 23.25
N GLU A 53 -8.06 -7.75 23.66
CA GLU A 53 -7.70 -8.06 25.04
C GLU A 53 -6.33 -7.47 25.40
N GLU A 54 -6.25 -6.82 26.55
CA GLU A 54 -5.02 -6.21 27.05
C GLU A 54 -3.94 -7.28 27.26
N GLY A 55 -2.76 -7.06 26.68
CA GLY A 55 -1.65 -8.03 26.71
C GLY A 55 -1.78 -9.20 25.74
N SER A 56 -2.85 -9.30 24.95
CA SER A 56 -2.94 -10.27 23.86
C SER A 56 -2.10 -9.84 22.65
N ASP A 57 -1.46 -10.80 22.00
CA ASP A 57 -0.64 -10.56 20.82
C ASP A 57 -1.49 -10.27 19.58
N VAL A 58 -0.99 -9.38 18.72
CA VAL A 58 -1.62 -9.09 17.43
C VAL A 58 -1.28 -10.24 16.46
N ALA A 59 -2.30 -11.00 16.07
CA ALA A 59 -2.16 -12.19 15.24
C ALA A 59 -1.72 -11.86 13.80
N GLY A 60 -2.06 -10.68 13.29
CA GLY A 60 -1.76 -10.33 11.90
C GLY A 60 -2.07 -8.88 11.53
N ARG A 61 -1.64 -8.51 10.33
CA ARG A 61 -1.88 -7.21 9.69
C ARG A 61 -2.43 -7.52 8.31
N VAL A 62 -3.61 -6.98 8.03
CA VAL A 62 -4.28 -7.15 6.73
C VAL A 62 -4.39 -5.78 6.08
N CYS A 63 -3.84 -5.67 4.88
CA CYS A 63 -4.03 -4.53 4.01
C CYS A 63 -4.77 -4.92 2.73
N MET A 64 -5.19 -3.94 1.93
CA MET A 64 -5.95 -4.23 0.71
C MET A 64 -5.12 -5.05 -0.29
N ALA A 65 -3.78 -4.91 -0.34
CA ALA A 65 -2.95 -5.77 -1.17
C ALA A 65 -3.08 -7.26 -0.78
N ASP A 66 -3.11 -7.59 0.52
CA ASP A 66 -3.29 -8.97 0.99
C ASP A 66 -4.64 -9.54 0.56
N VAL A 67 -5.70 -8.74 0.67
CA VAL A 67 -7.05 -9.10 0.20
C VAL A 67 -7.03 -9.39 -1.30
N LEU A 68 -6.46 -8.48 -2.11
CA LEU A 68 -6.38 -8.66 -3.56
C LEU A 68 -5.61 -9.92 -3.95
N LEU A 69 -4.47 -10.18 -3.30
CA LEU A 69 -3.65 -11.38 -3.53
C LEU A 69 -4.38 -12.67 -3.09
N PHE A 70 -5.16 -12.61 -2.02
CA PHE A 70 -5.97 -13.74 -1.54
C PHE A 70 -7.13 -14.07 -2.50
N LEU A 71 -7.87 -13.05 -2.95
CA LEU A 71 -8.97 -13.21 -3.92
C LEU A 71 -8.46 -13.75 -5.27
N CYS A 72 -7.26 -13.33 -5.68
CA CYS A 72 -6.66 -13.76 -6.93
C CYS A 72 -5.90 -15.10 -6.83
N SER A 73 -5.89 -15.74 -5.66
CA SER A 73 -5.30 -17.08 -5.53
C SER A 73 -6.09 -18.12 -6.34
N ALA A 74 -5.42 -19.19 -6.77
CA ALA A 74 -6.03 -20.22 -7.61
C ALA A 74 -7.29 -20.85 -6.99
N ALA A 75 -7.35 -20.95 -5.66
CA ALA A 75 -8.50 -21.48 -4.94
C ALA A 75 -9.72 -20.54 -4.95
N ASN A 76 -9.50 -19.23 -5.00
CA ASN A 76 -10.53 -18.21 -4.80
C ASN A 76 -10.97 -17.52 -6.10
N LEU A 77 -10.21 -17.68 -7.18
CA LEU A 77 -10.40 -16.97 -8.44
C LEU A 77 -11.79 -17.17 -9.05
N ALA A 78 -12.37 -18.37 -8.91
CA ALA A 78 -13.68 -18.72 -9.45
C ALA A 78 -14.85 -18.10 -8.67
N SER A 79 -14.69 -17.95 -7.34
CA SER A 79 -15.75 -17.56 -6.41
C SER A 79 -15.25 -16.53 -5.38
N PRO A 80 -14.86 -15.31 -5.81
CA PRO A 80 -14.35 -14.29 -4.89
C PRO A 80 -15.39 -13.86 -3.85
N ALA A 81 -16.70 -13.98 -4.13
CA ALA A 81 -17.75 -13.72 -3.16
C ALA A 81 -17.70 -14.69 -1.95
N ALA A 82 -17.40 -15.96 -2.18
CA ALA A 82 -17.20 -16.93 -1.10
C ALA A 82 -15.91 -16.64 -0.34
N ALA A 83 -14.84 -16.29 -1.07
CA ALA A 83 -13.57 -15.91 -0.46
C ALA A 83 -13.69 -14.67 0.45
N LEU A 84 -14.56 -13.70 0.12
CA LEU A 84 -14.83 -12.54 0.99
C LEU A 84 -15.54 -12.92 2.31
N GLN A 85 -16.24 -14.05 2.35
CA GLN A 85 -16.91 -14.55 3.55
C GLN A 85 -16.02 -15.44 4.42
N ALA A 86 -14.80 -15.78 3.96
CA ALA A 86 -13.85 -16.53 4.78
C ALA A 86 -13.34 -15.68 5.95
N MET A 87 -12.88 -16.36 7.01
CA MET A 87 -12.39 -15.70 8.23
C MET A 87 -11.00 -15.11 8.02
N LEU A 88 -10.68 -14.07 8.79
CA LEU A 88 -9.34 -13.46 8.78
C LEU A 88 -8.27 -14.46 9.25
N SER A 89 -8.58 -15.34 10.19
CA SER A 89 -7.69 -16.45 10.59
C SER A 89 -7.29 -17.34 9.42
N ASP A 90 -8.23 -17.65 8.52
CA ASP A 90 -8.00 -18.53 7.37
C ASP A 90 -7.11 -17.84 6.33
N MET A 91 -7.32 -16.53 6.12
CA MET A 91 -6.46 -15.73 5.26
C MET A 91 -5.02 -15.70 5.78
N LEU A 92 -4.83 -15.45 7.08
CA LEU A 92 -3.50 -15.43 7.69
C LEU A 92 -2.83 -16.80 7.62
N ALA A 93 -3.57 -17.88 7.86
CA ALA A 93 -3.05 -19.25 7.73
C ALA A 93 -2.62 -19.58 6.28
N ALA A 94 -3.35 -19.09 5.29
CA ALA A 94 -3.05 -19.31 3.87
C ALA A 94 -1.87 -18.47 3.34
N SER A 95 -1.60 -17.33 3.96
CA SER A 95 -0.61 -16.36 3.52
C SER A 95 0.44 -16.18 4.60
N THR A 96 1.28 -17.20 4.84
CA THR A 96 2.37 -17.22 5.87
C THR A 96 2.93 -15.81 6.14
N PRO A 97 2.35 -15.05 7.08
CA PRO A 97 2.54 -13.62 7.08
C PRO A 97 3.87 -13.34 7.78
N PRO A 98 4.59 -12.29 7.39
CA PRO A 98 5.79 -11.90 8.11
C PRO A 98 5.41 -11.57 9.57
N PRO A 99 6.27 -11.95 10.53
CA PRO A 99 5.94 -11.86 11.94
C PRO A 99 5.70 -10.40 12.36
N ILE A 100 4.67 -10.19 13.17
CA ILE A 100 4.39 -8.90 13.81
C ILE A 100 4.95 -8.95 15.21
N HIS A 101 5.77 -7.95 15.55
CA HIS A 101 6.41 -7.89 16.85
C HIS A 101 5.82 -6.73 17.66
N ARG A 102 5.31 -7.06 18.84
CA ARG A 102 4.96 -6.06 19.85
C ARG A 102 6.25 -5.56 20.50
N ILE A 103 6.38 -4.24 20.60
CA ILE A 103 7.51 -3.59 21.28
C ILE A 103 6.98 -2.54 22.25
N GLU A 104 7.53 -2.55 23.46
CA GLU A 104 7.11 -1.62 24.50
C GLU A 104 7.51 -0.18 24.16
N SER A 105 6.72 0.78 24.65
CA SER A 105 6.87 2.20 24.30
C SER A 105 8.19 2.83 24.76
N ASP A 106 8.78 2.29 25.84
CA ASP A 106 10.05 2.70 26.44
C ASP A 106 11.26 1.90 25.90
N ALA A 107 11.01 0.96 24.99
CA ALA A 107 12.09 0.28 24.27
C ALA A 107 12.94 1.28 23.48
N SER A 108 14.19 0.95 23.25
CA SER A 108 15.09 1.79 22.45
C SER A 108 14.78 1.69 20.95
N VAL A 109 15.04 2.76 20.20
CA VAL A 109 14.96 2.72 18.72
C VAL A 109 15.86 1.63 18.14
N LEU A 110 16.98 1.32 18.79
CA LEU A 110 17.85 0.20 18.41
C LEU A 110 17.11 -1.14 18.40
N GLN A 111 16.31 -1.41 19.43
CA GLN A 111 15.50 -2.63 19.50
C GLN A 111 14.46 -2.68 18.40
N ALA A 112 13.82 -1.54 18.07
CA ALA A 112 12.90 -1.47 16.94
C ALA A 112 13.59 -1.78 15.60
N VAL A 113 14.79 -1.23 15.37
CA VAL A 113 15.61 -1.55 14.19
C VAL A 113 15.91 -3.05 14.15
N ASP A 114 16.29 -3.64 15.28
CA ASP A 114 16.66 -5.06 15.35
C ASP A 114 15.49 -5.99 15.06
N SER A 115 14.30 -5.64 15.55
CA SER A 115 13.07 -6.37 15.21
C SER A 115 12.76 -6.30 13.72
N LEU A 116 12.86 -5.11 13.09
CA LEU A 116 12.63 -4.96 11.64
C LEU A 116 13.67 -5.74 10.82
N LEU A 117 14.95 -5.67 11.21
CA LEU A 117 16.02 -6.43 10.55
C LEU A 117 15.91 -7.94 10.78
N GLY A 118 15.32 -8.37 11.90
CA GLY A 118 14.97 -9.74 12.22
C GLY A 118 13.79 -10.30 11.39
N GLY A 119 13.22 -9.50 10.48
CA GLY A 119 12.16 -9.93 9.56
C GLY A 119 10.77 -9.45 9.95
N ALA A 120 10.63 -8.60 10.98
CA ALA A 120 9.35 -8.00 11.28
C ALA A 120 8.93 -7.04 10.15
N HIS A 121 7.74 -7.25 9.59
CA HIS A 121 7.21 -6.34 8.55
C HIS A 121 6.74 -5.01 9.14
N CYS A 122 6.24 -5.03 10.38
CA CYS A 122 5.89 -3.85 11.14
C CYS A 122 5.91 -4.19 12.63
N LEU A 123 6.07 -3.16 13.46
CA LEU A 123 5.99 -3.28 14.91
C LEU A 123 4.66 -2.72 15.42
N VAL A 124 4.19 -3.28 16.52
CA VAL A 124 3.02 -2.83 17.26
C VAL A 124 3.50 -2.18 18.54
N VAL A 125 3.13 -0.91 18.76
CA VAL A 125 3.61 -0.13 19.91
C VAL A 125 2.43 0.43 20.70
N PRO A 126 2.39 0.26 22.03
CA PRO A 126 1.44 0.97 22.89
C PRO A 126 1.63 2.49 22.81
N ILE A 127 0.53 3.23 22.62
CA ILE A 127 0.52 4.69 22.59
C ILE A 127 0.49 5.21 24.04
N ARG A 128 1.53 5.96 24.41
CA ARG A 128 1.57 6.72 25.67
C ARG A 128 0.72 7.98 25.59
N GLU A 129 -0.58 7.86 25.85
CA GLU A 129 -1.45 9.03 26.08
C GLU A 129 -1.18 9.62 27.48
N ARG A 130 -0.74 10.88 27.54
CA ARG A 130 -0.50 11.59 28.82
C ARG A 130 -1.79 11.85 29.62
N TRP A 131 -2.96 11.77 28.97
CA TRP A 131 -4.26 12.09 29.55
C TRP A 131 -5.21 10.88 29.53
N ARG A 132 -4.97 9.90 30.39
CA ARG A 132 -5.90 8.76 30.53
C ARG A 132 -7.25 9.24 31.07
N ARG A 133 -8.31 9.10 30.27
CA ARG A 133 -9.65 8.80 30.82
C ARG A 133 -9.67 7.29 31.09
N ALA A 134 -9.77 6.91 32.35
CA ALA A 134 -9.91 5.52 32.76
C ALA A 134 -11.07 4.84 31.99
N GLY A 135 -10.82 3.66 31.43
CA GLY A 135 -11.88 2.79 30.88
C GLY A 135 -11.88 2.54 29.35
N ARG A 136 -10.88 2.99 28.59
CA ARG A 136 -10.64 2.49 27.22
C ARG A 136 -9.39 1.62 27.21
N GLY A 137 -9.49 0.44 26.59
CA GLY A 137 -8.41 -0.54 26.48
C GLY A 137 -7.14 0.04 25.83
N GLU A 138 -6.09 -0.78 25.82
CA GLU A 138 -4.78 -0.41 25.30
C GLU A 138 -4.86 0.11 23.86
N LEU A 139 -4.40 1.35 23.65
CA LEU A 139 -4.29 1.94 22.31
C LEU A 139 -2.94 1.58 21.72
N LEU A 140 -2.95 0.89 20.60
CA LEU A 140 -1.76 0.48 19.88
C LEU A 140 -1.56 1.36 18.63
N CYS A 141 -0.35 1.42 18.07
CA CYS A 141 -0.08 1.99 16.75
C CYS A 141 0.92 1.15 15.94
N TRP A 142 0.93 1.34 14.62
CA TRP A 142 1.92 0.70 13.72
C TRP A 142 3.21 1.51 13.68
N LEU A 143 4.35 0.84 13.76
CA LEU A 143 5.66 1.39 13.43
C LEU A 143 6.27 0.63 12.25
N THR A 144 6.66 1.36 11.20
CA THR A 144 7.15 0.81 9.94
C THR A 144 8.62 1.18 9.71
N VAL A 145 9.26 0.49 8.75
CA VAL A 145 10.60 0.84 8.27
C VAL A 145 10.70 2.30 7.79
N GLU A 146 9.63 2.82 7.16
CA GLU A 146 9.58 4.21 6.70
C GLU A 146 9.65 5.21 7.86
N ASP A 147 8.99 4.92 8.97
CA ASP A 147 9.01 5.79 10.15
C ASP A 147 10.40 5.87 10.78
N VAL A 148 11.08 4.73 10.88
CA VAL A 148 12.46 4.66 11.38
C VAL A 148 13.41 5.35 10.42
N ALA A 149 13.24 5.16 9.10
CA ALA A 149 14.03 5.86 8.09
C ALA A 149 13.83 7.38 8.15
N ARG A 150 12.59 7.85 8.37
CA ARG A 150 12.28 9.28 8.56
C ARG A 150 12.94 9.85 9.81
N PHE A 151 12.96 9.10 10.90
CA PHE A 151 13.74 9.46 12.09
C PHE A 151 15.24 9.59 11.77
N PHE A 152 15.83 8.66 11.00
CA PHE A 152 17.24 8.76 10.61
C PHE A 152 17.53 9.94 9.69
N VAL A 153 16.65 10.29 8.75
CA VAL A 153 16.83 11.48 7.92
C VAL A 153 16.80 12.76 8.75
N SER A 154 15.98 12.84 9.80
CA SER A 154 15.98 13.98 10.72
C SER A 154 17.31 14.15 11.48
N SER A 155 18.08 13.07 11.58
CA SER A 155 19.38 13.01 12.27
C SER A 155 20.54 12.69 11.31
N ILE A 156 20.37 12.97 10.01
CA ILE A 156 21.28 12.45 8.97
C ILE A 156 22.74 12.92 9.13
N GLY A 157 22.95 14.10 9.71
CA GLY A 157 24.28 14.65 9.96
C GLY A 157 25.15 13.79 10.87
N LEU A 158 24.55 12.94 11.71
CA LEU A 158 25.26 12.04 12.62
C LEU A 158 25.79 10.78 11.94
N PHE A 159 25.39 10.54 10.69
CA PHE A 159 25.87 9.43 9.87
C PHE A 159 26.92 9.89 8.84
N SER A 160 27.46 11.10 8.95
CA SER A 160 28.60 11.54 8.13
C SER A 160 29.87 10.74 8.49
N PRO A 161 30.67 10.27 7.50
CA PRO A 161 30.57 10.51 6.06
C PRO A 161 29.75 9.48 5.27
N MET A 162 29.14 8.50 5.93
CA MET A 162 28.35 7.46 5.24
C MET A 162 27.16 8.01 4.48
N ALA A 163 26.45 8.99 5.07
CA ALA A 163 25.32 9.63 4.42
C ALA A 163 25.69 10.21 3.04
N SER A 164 26.94 10.65 2.88
CA SER A 164 27.50 11.16 1.61
C SER A 164 28.16 10.09 0.72
N SER A 165 28.39 8.87 1.23
CA SER A 165 29.01 7.78 0.45
C SER A 165 28.03 7.21 -0.57
N SER A 166 28.54 6.64 -1.66
CA SER A 166 27.68 6.09 -2.70
C SER A 166 26.99 4.80 -2.25
N VAL A 167 25.81 4.52 -2.79
CA VAL A 167 25.08 3.28 -2.51
C VAL A 167 25.84 2.02 -2.95
N SER A 168 26.74 2.13 -3.93
CA SER A 168 27.59 1.02 -4.35
C SER A 168 28.73 0.78 -3.37
N ASP A 169 29.39 1.83 -2.89
CA ASP A 169 30.49 1.70 -1.91
C ASP A 169 29.99 1.13 -0.58
N LEU A 170 28.76 1.46 -0.21
CA LEU A 170 28.10 0.96 0.99
C LEU A 170 27.55 -0.47 0.83
N GLY A 171 27.57 -1.04 -0.38
CA GLY A 171 27.07 -2.39 -0.65
C GLY A 171 25.56 -2.56 -0.42
N VAL A 172 24.77 -1.47 -0.47
CA VAL A 172 23.31 -1.54 -0.23
C VAL A 172 22.50 -1.93 -1.47
N VAL A 173 23.13 -1.93 -2.65
CA VAL A 173 22.48 -2.31 -3.91
C VAL A 173 22.28 -3.83 -3.96
N ARG A 174 21.03 -4.27 -4.01
CA ARG A 174 20.65 -5.67 -4.19
C ARG A 174 20.21 -5.93 -5.62
N PRO A 175 20.44 -7.13 -6.19
CA PRO A 175 19.89 -7.48 -7.50
C PRO A 175 18.37 -7.33 -7.51
N ALA A 176 17.82 -6.79 -8.59
CA ALA A 176 16.38 -6.69 -8.80
C ALA A 176 15.81 -8.10 -9.07
N ALA A 177 15.68 -8.95 -8.06
CA ALA A 177 15.27 -10.34 -8.23
C ALA A 177 13.77 -10.48 -8.58
N LEU A 178 12.95 -9.52 -8.15
CA LEU A 178 11.50 -9.53 -8.36
C LEU A 178 11.16 -8.75 -9.63
N ALA A 179 11.01 -9.46 -10.75
CA ALA A 179 10.59 -8.86 -12.00
C ALA A 179 9.65 -9.77 -12.79
N VAL A 180 8.77 -9.13 -13.57
CA VAL A 180 7.79 -9.77 -14.44
C VAL A 180 7.84 -9.13 -15.82
N ALA A 181 7.66 -9.92 -16.87
CA ALA A 181 7.59 -9.38 -18.22
C ALA A 181 6.27 -8.62 -18.43
N ALA A 182 6.33 -7.49 -19.13
CA ALA A 182 5.19 -6.60 -19.39
C ALA A 182 3.99 -7.32 -20.01
N GLY A 183 4.25 -8.31 -20.88
CA GLY A 183 3.24 -9.12 -21.55
C GLY A 183 2.66 -10.28 -20.73
N ASP A 184 3.31 -10.67 -19.63
CA ASP A 184 2.85 -11.79 -18.80
C ASP A 184 1.55 -11.42 -18.08
N SER A 185 0.71 -12.42 -17.77
CA SER A 185 -0.51 -12.19 -17.01
C SER A 185 -0.19 -11.67 -15.62
N ALA A 186 -0.91 -10.66 -15.11
CA ALA A 186 -0.68 -10.15 -13.77
C ALA A 186 -0.81 -11.23 -12.66
N LEU A 187 -1.60 -12.29 -12.90
CA LEU A 187 -1.68 -13.45 -12.01
C LEU A 187 -0.35 -14.19 -11.81
N SER A 188 0.56 -14.21 -12.80
CA SER A 188 1.89 -14.82 -12.64
C SER A 188 2.78 -14.00 -11.70
N ALA A 189 2.48 -12.72 -11.49
CA ALA A 189 3.19 -11.86 -10.55
C ALA A 189 2.76 -12.06 -9.09
N LEU A 190 1.70 -12.83 -8.80
CA LEU A 190 1.21 -13.01 -7.41
C LEU A 190 2.28 -13.54 -6.43
N PRO A 191 3.09 -14.56 -6.77
CA PRO A 191 4.17 -15.00 -5.88
C PRO A 191 5.24 -13.92 -5.69
N LEU A 192 5.55 -13.16 -6.75
CA LEU A 192 6.50 -12.06 -6.71
C LEU A 192 5.98 -10.91 -5.83
N LEU A 193 4.68 -10.59 -5.91
CA LEU A 193 4.04 -9.56 -5.08
C LEU A 193 4.03 -9.97 -3.60
N ARG A 194 3.77 -11.24 -3.27
CA ARG A 194 3.89 -11.74 -1.90
C ARG A 194 5.33 -11.59 -1.37
N ALA A 195 6.32 -11.95 -2.18
CA ALA A 195 7.73 -11.76 -1.84
C ALA A 195 8.11 -10.27 -1.72
N ALA A 196 7.52 -9.41 -2.55
CA ALA A 196 7.72 -7.97 -2.53
C ALA A 196 7.18 -7.36 -1.22
N THR A 197 5.97 -7.76 -0.79
CA THR A 197 5.42 -7.37 0.51
C THR A 197 6.35 -7.78 1.65
N ALA A 198 6.81 -9.03 1.69
CA ALA A 198 7.70 -9.53 2.75
C ALA A 198 9.06 -8.82 2.80
N SER A 199 9.54 -8.29 1.67
CA SER A 199 10.85 -7.63 1.56
C SER A 199 10.78 -6.09 1.57
N HIS A 200 9.59 -5.51 1.74
CA HIS A 200 9.36 -4.06 1.60
C HIS A 200 9.84 -3.50 0.25
N THR A 201 9.55 -4.21 -0.84
CA THR A 201 9.91 -3.81 -2.20
C THR A 201 8.70 -3.91 -3.14
N SER A 202 8.94 -3.73 -4.44
CA SER A 202 7.95 -3.84 -5.50
C SER A 202 8.42 -4.79 -6.60
N VAL A 203 7.51 -5.17 -7.50
CA VAL A 203 7.84 -6.03 -8.63
C VAL A 203 8.15 -5.16 -9.85
N ALA A 204 9.36 -5.25 -10.39
CA ALA A 204 9.73 -4.53 -11.60
C ALA A 204 8.99 -5.10 -12.82
N VAL A 205 8.43 -4.22 -13.64
CA VAL A 205 7.86 -4.56 -14.94
C VAL A 205 8.91 -4.27 -16.00
N VAL A 206 9.31 -5.31 -16.75
CA VAL A 206 10.35 -5.23 -17.78
C VAL A 206 9.78 -5.65 -19.14
N PRO A 207 10.25 -5.12 -20.28
CA PRO A 207 9.66 -5.46 -21.58
C PRO A 207 9.95 -6.92 -21.96
N GLY A 208 11.09 -7.45 -21.51
CA GLY A 208 11.51 -8.85 -21.64
C GLY A 208 12.59 -9.18 -20.62
N LEU A 209 13.04 -10.44 -20.60
CA LEU A 209 14.06 -10.89 -19.66
C LEU A 209 15.45 -10.31 -19.96
N PHE A 210 15.75 -9.98 -21.22
CA PHE A 210 17.00 -9.35 -21.66
C PHE A 210 16.74 -8.47 -22.90
N PRO A 211 17.23 -7.22 -22.96
CA PRO A 211 17.84 -6.44 -21.86
C PRO A 211 16.81 -6.10 -20.77
N ARG A 212 17.23 -6.08 -19.50
CA ARG A 212 16.36 -5.74 -18.37
C ARG A 212 16.25 -4.23 -18.25
N ARG A 213 15.31 -3.62 -18.96
CA ARG A 213 14.95 -2.21 -18.75
C ARG A 213 13.73 -2.11 -17.84
N LEU A 214 13.76 -1.15 -16.92
CA LEU A 214 12.58 -0.82 -16.11
C LEU A 214 11.56 -0.07 -16.98
N VAL A 215 10.38 -0.66 -17.16
CA VAL A 215 9.22 0.03 -17.76
C VAL A 215 8.39 0.72 -16.68
N GLY A 216 8.37 0.11 -15.49
CA GLY A 216 7.73 0.63 -14.29
C GLY A 216 7.68 -0.47 -13.24
N GLU A 217 6.76 -0.36 -12.28
CA GLU A 217 6.64 -1.32 -11.19
C GLU A 217 5.19 -1.58 -10.80
N ILE A 218 4.95 -2.73 -10.19
CA ILE A 218 3.71 -3.02 -9.47
C ILE A 218 4.07 -3.09 -7.99
N SER A 219 3.68 -2.08 -7.23
CA SER A 219 3.98 -1.98 -5.80
C SER A 219 2.80 -2.47 -4.94
N PRO A 220 3.05 -3.25 -3.87
CA PRO A 220 2.01 -3.61 -2.90
C PRO A 220 1.34 -2.36 -2.28
N SER A 221 2.08 -1.28 -2.08
CA SER A 221 1.55 -0.01 -1.56
C SER A 221 0.56 0.66 -2.52
N ALA A 222 0.80 0.60 -3.83
CA ALA A 222 -0.15 1.12 -4.82
C ALA A 222 -1.43 0.26 -4.88
N LEU A 223 -1.31 -1.06 -4.77
CA LEU A 223 -2.45 -1.98 -4.63
C LEU A 223 -3.25 -1.73 -3.35
N CYS A 224 -2.59 -1.38 -2.24
CA CYS A 224 -3.26 -1.01 -0.99
C CYS A 224 -4.22 0.17 -1.13
N SER A 225 -4.02 0.99 -2.16
CA SER A 225 -4.81 2.19 -2.41
C SER A 225 -5.92 1.96 -3.45
N CYS A 226 -6.03 0.74 -3.99
CA CYS A 226 -7.13 0.33 -4.85
C CYS A 226 -8.35 -0.12 -4.02
N GLY A 227 -9.51 -0.21 -4.65
CA GLY A 227 -10.66 -0.90 -4.06
C GLY A 227 -10.59 -2.41 -4.31
N VAL A 228 -11.48 -3.17 -3.66
CA VAL A 228 -11.58 -4.62 -3.84
C VAL A 228 -11.80 -5.01 -5.32
N SER A 229 -12.45 -4.14 -6.09
CA SER A 229 -12.68 -4.30 -7.54
C SER A 229 -11.41 -4.42 -8.38
N ALA A 230 -10.25 -3.99 -7.87
CA ALA A 230 -8.97 -4.21 -8.55
C ALA A 230 -8.60 -5.70 -8.68
N ALA A 231 -9.19 -6.61 -7.88
CA ALA A 231 -8.98 -8.05 -8.03
C ALA A 231 -9.38 -8.53 -9.43
N ALA A 232 -10.43 -7.95 -10.00
CA ALA A 232 -10.87 -8.23 -11.35
C ALA A 232 -9.84 -7.80 -12.41
N ALA A 233 -9.14 -6.68 -12.18
CA ALA A 233 -8.07 -6.21 -13.05
C ALA A 233 -6.85 -7.13 -12.96
N VAL A 234 -6.42 -7.51 -11.75
CA VAL A 234 -5.33 -8.48 -11.52
C VAL A 234 -5.63 -9.82 -12.23
N ALA A 235 -6.87 -10.29 -12.18
CA ALA A 235 -7.29 -11.54 -12.81
C ALA A 235 -7.36 -11.47 -14.35
N ALA A 236 -7.46 -10.28 -14.94
CA ALA A 236 -7.75 -10.10 -16.37
C ALA A 236 -6.57 -9.54 -17.18
N LEU A 237 -5.75 -8.69 -16.57
CA LEU A 237 -4.77 -7.86 -17.27
C LEU A 237 -3.39 -8.52 -17.36
N SER A 238 -2.55 -8.02 -18.27
CA SER A 238 -1.11 -8.26 -18.23
C SER A 238 -0.46 -7.42 -17.13
N ALA A 239 0.82 -7.66 -16.83
CA ALA A 239 1.55 -6.88 -15.85
C ALA A 239 1.60 -5.38 -16.23
N ALA A 240 1.87 -5.05 -17.48
CA ALA A 240 1.90 -3.65 -17.94
C ALA A 240 0.51 -2.99 -17.95
N ASP A 241 -0.52 -3.74 -18.35
CA ASP A 241 -1.91 -3.26 -18.31
C ASP A 241 -2.35 -3.01 -16.85
N LEU A 242 -1.96 -3.89 -15.91
CA LEU A 242 -2.25 -3.73 -14.49
C LEU A 242 -1.52 -2.53 -13.88
N MET A 243 -0.24 -2.33 -14.21
CA MET A 243 0.53 -1.17 -13.79
C MET A 243 -0.22 0.12 -14.17
N SER A 244 -0.55 0.26 -15.46
CA SER A 244 -1.37 1.38 -15.96
C SER A 244 -2.73 1.47 -15.25
N PHE A 245 -3.32 0.32 -14.89
CA PHE A 245 -4.60 0.27 -14.18
C PHE A 245 -4.55 0.87 -12.78
N VAL A 246 -3.49 0.57 -12.04
CA VAL A 246 -3.29 1.07 -10.68
C VAL A 246 -3.03 2.58 -10.68
N ASP A 247 -2.35 3.09 -11.71
CA ASP A 247 -2.00 4.51 -11.86
C ASP A 247 -3.22 5.43 -12.00
N TRP A 248 -4.34 4.92 -12.55
CA TRP A 248 -5.59 5.68 -12.66
C TRP A 248 -6.27 5.98 -11.31
N GLY A 249 -5.72 5.49 -10.20
CA GLY A 249 -6.14 5.93 -8.88
C GLY A 249 -7.57 5.54 -8.51
N GLY A 250 -8.15 4.56 -9.20
CA GLY A 250 -9.55 4.15 -9.05
C GLY A 250 -10.51 4.80 -10.05
N ALA A 251 -10.05 5.55 -11.05
CA ALA A 251 -10.88 6.07 -12.14
C ALA A 251 -10.37 5.60 -13.53
N PRO A 252 -10.35 4.28 -13.80
CA PRO A 252 -9.91 3.75 -15.09
C PRO A 252 -10.81 4.21 -16.25
N PRO A 253 -10.28 4.45 -17.46
CA PRO A 253 -11.09 4.72 -18.64
C PRO A 253 -12.09 3.59 -18.94
N GLU A 254 -13.26 3.92 -19.50
CA GLU A 254 -14.28 2.92 -19.85
C GLU A 254 -13.75 1.84 -20.80
N ALA A 255 -12.84 2.20 -21.71
CA ALA A 255 -12.18 1.25 -22.61
C ALA A 255 -11.37 0.19 -21.84
N ALA A 256 -10.64 0.60 -20.79
CA ALA A 256 -9.87 -0.31 -19.94
C ALA A 256 -10.82 -1.24 -19.15
N LEU A 257 -11.90 -0.69 -18.59
CA LEU A 257 -12.94 -1.50 -17.94
C LEU A 257 -13.60 -2.49 -18.89
N HIS A 258 -13.88 -2.07 -20.13
CA HIS A 258 -14.41 -2.95 -21.16
C HIS A 258 -13.42 -4.09 -21.48
N ALA A 259 -12.12 -3.76 -21.59
CA ALA A 259 -11.08 -4.77 -21.81
C ALA A 259 -11.07 -5.80 -20.68
N VAL A 260 -11.09 -5.37 -19.42
CA VAL A 260 -11.19 -6.25 -18.22
C VAL A 260 -12.43 -7.15 -18.32
N ARG A 261 -13.62 -6.57 -18.52
CA ARG A 261 -14.89 -7.32 -18.65
C ARG A 261 -14.83 -8.37 -19.74
N SER A 262 -14.31 -8.00 -20.92
CA SER A 262 -14.21 -8.91 -22.07
C SER A 262 -13.26 -10.07 -21.78
N ARG A 263 -12.13 -9.81 -21.11
CA ARG A 263 -11.13 -10.83 -20.75
C ARG A 263 -11.66 -11.77 -19.68
N LEU A 264 -12.36 -11.28 -18.67
CA LEU A 264 -12.99 -12.11 -17.63
C LEU A 264 -14.05 -13.05 -18.21
N ARG A 265 -14.92 -12.55 -19.11
CA ARG A 265 -15.90 -13.38 -19.82
C ARG A 265 -15.25 -14.48 -20.64
N ARG A 266 -14.19 -14.15 -21.40
CA ARG A 266 -13.41 -15.15 -22.17
C ARG A 266 -12.77 -16.22 -21.29
N ARG A 267 -12.37 -15.87 -20.06
CA ARG A 267 -11.77 -16.78 -19.08
C ARG A 267 -12.81 -17.51 -18.21
N GLY A 268 -14.11 -17.24 -18.37
CA GLY A 268 -15.17 -17.83 -17.54
C GLY A 268 -15.18 -17.38 -16.08
N LEU A 269 -14.50 -16.28 -15.74
CA LEU A 269 -14.37 -15.77 -14.37
C LEU A 269 -15.54 -14.86 -14.01
N LEU A 270 -16.75 -15.42 -13.97
CA LEU A 270 -17.99 -14.67 -13.73
C LEU A 270 -18.01 -14.04 -12.33
N GLY A 271 -17.50 -14.71 -11.29
CA GLY A 271 -17.47 -14.15 -9.94
C GLY A 271 -16.59 -12.88 -9.83
N MET A 272 -15.48 -12.81 -10.56
CA MET A 272 -14.66 -11.60 -10.65
C MET A 272 -15.35 -10.49 -11.43
N LEU A 273 -16.17 -10.85 -12.42
CA LEU A 273 -17.00 -9.90 -13.16
C LEU A 273 -18.08 -9.29 -12.25
N ASP A 274 -18.74 -10.11 -11.44
CA ASP A 274 -19.73 -9.65 -10.46
C ASP A 274 -19.10 -8.72 -9.43
N LEU A 275 -17.89 -9.04 -8.96
CA LEU A 275 -17.13 -8.18 -8.04
C LEU A 275 -16.79 -6.83 -8.69
N LEU A 276 -16.45 -6.81 -9.98
CA LEU A 276 -16.24 -5.57 -10.74
C LEU A 276 -17.52 -4.73 -10.91
N TYR A 277 -18.70 -5.37 -10.93
CA TYR A 277 -20.01 -4.69 -11.02
C TYR A 277 -20.68 -4.47 -9.66
N GLY A 278 -20.08 -4.97 -8.57
CA GLY A 278 -20.69 -5.15 -7.27
C GLY A 278 -20.78 -3.88 -6.42
N VAL A 279 -21.54 -2.86 -6.88
CA VAL A 279 -22.63 -2.18 -6.13
C VAL A 279 -23.69 -1.60 -7.09
N ASP A 280 -23.78 -2.02 -8.36
CA ASP A 280 -24.83 -1.55 -9.26
C ASP A 280 -25.24 -2.67 -10.25
N LEU A 281 -26.08 -3.61 -9.80
CA LEU A 281 -27.00 -4.25 -10.74
C LEU A 281 -28.23 -3.34 -10.93
N PRO A 282 -28.54 -2.88 -12.15
CA PRO A 282 -29.89 -2.49 -12.47
C PRO A 282 -30.72 -3.76 -12.59
N SER A 283 -31.74 -3.89 -11.73
CA SER A 283 -32.76 -4.92 -11.83
C SER A 283 -33.35 -4.96 -13.24
N SER A 284 -33.46 -6.15 -13.79
CA SER A 284 -34.15 -6.43 -15.04
C SER A 284 -35.60 -5.94 -15.02
N SER A 285 -36.05 -5.47 -16.18
CA SER A 285 -37.44 -5.34 -16.64
C SER A 285 -38.39 -4.40 -15.87
N SER A 286 -38.58 -3.20 -16.42
CA SER A 286 -39.93 -2.71 -16.71
C SER A 286 -39.89 -1.72 -17.87
N SER A 287 -40.67 -2.05 -18.89
CA SER A 287 -41.01 -1.20 -20.02
C SER A 287 -41.63 0.11 -19.56
N SER A 288 -41.09 1.24 -20.02
CA SER A 288 -41.94 2.37 -20.44
C SER A 288 -41.14 3.36 -21.29
N SER A 289 -41.84 3.78 -22.33
CA SER A 289 -41.48 4.64 -23.44
C SER A 289 -41.21 6.09 -23.06
N ALA A 290 -40.28 6.68 -23.80
CA ALA A 290 -40.27 8.05 -24.35
C ALA A 290 -40.80 9.21 -23.50
N SER A 291 -39.93 10.19 -23.25
CA SER A 291 -40.09 11.51 -23.85
C SER A 291 -38.85 12.37 -23.66
N SER A 292 -38.36 12.89 -24.77
CA SER A 292 -37.44 14.00 -24.91
C SER A 292 -38.06 15.33 -24.46
N SER A 293 -37.32 16.14 -23.72
CA SER A 293 -37.37 17.59 -23.87
C SER A 293 -36.09 18.24 -23.34
N SER A 294 -35.54 19.09 -24.22
CA SER A 294 -34.36 19.94 -24.07
C SER A 294 -34.73 21.30 -23.46
N SER A 295 -33.70 22.13 -23.26
CA SER A 295 -33.68 23.58 -22.94
C SER A 295 -33.78 23.96 -21.45
N SER A 296 -33.20 25.04 -20.90
CA SER A 296 -31.91 25.79 -21.01
C SER A 296 -32.09 27.10 -20.21
N SER A 297 -31.03 27.55 -19.52
CA SER A 297 -30.68 28.94 -19.12
C SER A 297 -31.43 29.75 -18.03
N SER A 298 -30.58 30.30 -17.14
CA SER A 298 -30.44 31.67 -16.55
C SER A 298 -31.56 32.36 -15.75
N SER A 299 -31.23 32.86 -14.54
CA SER A 299 -30.88 34.28 -14.29
C SER A 299 -30.88 34.62 -12.79
N ASP A 300 -30.06 35.63 -12.44
CA ASP A 300 -29.83 36.25 -11.12
C ASP A 300 -31.02 37.07 -10.60
N GLU A 301 -31.05 37.36 -9.27
CA GLU A 301 -31.28 38.68 -8.61
C GLU A 301 -31.12 38.54 -7.07
N ASP A 302 -30.71 39.64 -6.43
CA ASP A 302 -30.20 39.77 -5.06
C ASP A 302 -31.25 40.01 -3.94
N ASP A 303 -30.76 39.84 -2.70
CA ASP A 303 -30.95 40.68 -1.50
C ASP A 303 -31.86 40.25 -0.31
N ASP A 304 -31.16 40.23 0.84
CA ASP A 304 -31.45 40.45 2.26
C ASP A 304 -32.46 39.64 3.11
N GLY A 305 -32.03 39.35 4.36
CA GLY A 305 -32.91 38.94 5.45
C GLY A 305 -32.32 37.90 6.40
N GLY A 306 -31.49 38.33 7.36
CA GLY A 306 -30.88 37.46 8.36
C GLY A 306 -31.87 36.69 9.25
N LYS A 307 -31.53 35.42 9.54
CA LYS A 307 -31.82 34.72 10.80
C LYS A 307 -31.08 33.38 10.86
N CYS A 308 -30.30 33.19 11.93
CA CYS A 308 -29.72 31.93 12.34
C CYS A 308 -30.80 30.89 12.63
N CYS A 309 -30.74 29.72 11.98
CA CYS A 309 -31.32 28.49 12.50
C CYS A 309 -30.64 27.24 11.89
N VAL A 310 -29.90 26.54 12.76
CA VAL A 310 -29.69 25.09 12.83
C VAL A 310 -29.60 24.35 11.48
N ALA A 311 -28.38 24.12 11.01
CA ALA A 311 -28.11 23.25 9.86
C ALA A 311 -28.56 21.81 10.16
N SER A 312 -29.69 21.41 9.56
CA SER A 312 -30.09 20.02 9.42
C SER A 312 -29.43 19.44 8.16
N PRO A 313 -28.61 18.38 8.23
CA PRO A 313 -28.08 17.76 7.02
C PRO A 313 -29.13 16.80 6.45
N CYS A 314 -30.02 17.31 5.60
CA CYS A 314 -30.77 16.46 4.68
C CYS A 314 -29.83 16.02 3.54
N GLY A 315 -29.01 15.01 3.85
CA GLY A 315 -28.15 14.33 2.88
C GLY A 315 -28.98 13.63 1.82
N ARG A 316 -29.06 14.23 0.63
CA ARG A 316 -29.48 13.54 -0.59
C ARG A 316 -28.57 12.32 -0.78
N ARG A 317 -29.12 11.11 -0.62
CA ARG A 317 -28.49 9.84 -0.99
C ARG A 317 -28.19 9.86 -2.50
N GLY A 318 -27.01 10.34 -2.86
CA GLY A 318 -26.45 10.24 -4.20
C GLY A 318 -25.86 8.85 -4.43
N LYS A 319 -26.14 8.29 -5.61
CA LYS A 319 -25.67 7.00 -6.13
C LYS A 319 -24.16 6.80 -5.86
N ARG A 320 -23.80 5.73 -5.13
CA ARG A 320 -22.42 5.28 -4.92
C ARG A 320 -21.95 4.57 -6.19
N GLY A 321 -21.31 5.29 -7.11
CA GLY A 321 -20.58 4.64 -8.19
C GLY A 321 -19.43 3.79 -7.63
N VAL A 322 -19.18 2.66 -8.29
CA VAL A 322 -18.16 1.62 -8.01
C VAL A 322 -16.71 2.16 -7.92
N PHE A 323 -16.52 3.42 -8.31
CA PHE A 323 -15.27 4.16 -8.21
C PHE A 323 -15.48 5.31 -7.22
N SER A 324 -14.86 5.21 -6.05
CA SER A 324 -15.01 6.20 -4.99
C SER A 324 -14.64 7.60 -5.50
N ARG A 325 -15.62 8.51 -5.57
CA ARG A 325 -15.43 9.94 -5.88
C ARG A 325 -14.58 10.69 -4.84
N ARG A 326 -14.02 10.00 -3.85
CA ARG A 326 -13.00 10.53 -2.92
C ARG A 326 -11.59 10.55 -3.52
N ALA A 327 -11.41 10.14 -4.78
CA ALA A 327 -10.14 10.23 -5.52
C ALA A 327 -9.71 11.67 -5.91
N MET A 328 -10.47 12.71 -5.56
CA MET A 328 -10.07 14.10 -5.78
C MET A 328 -8.97 14.51 -4.79
N GLY A 329 -7.73 14.31 -5.19
CA GLY A 329 -6.52 14.61 -4.43
C GLY A 329 -5.41 13.57 -4.58
N ARG A 330 -5.67 12.47 -5.30
CA ARG A 330 -4.67 11.41 -5.47
C ARG A 330 -3.69 11.81 -6.58
N ARG A 331 -2.41 11.94 -6.21
CA ARG A 331 -1.32 12.05 -7.18
C ARG A 331 -1.30 10.79 -8.05
N PRO A 332 -1.02 10.88 -9.36
CA PRO A 332 -0.72 9.70 -10.17
C PRO A 332 0.35 8.88 -9.44
N ALA A 333 0.32 7.55 -9.57
CA ALA A 333 1.45 6.74 -9.10
C ALA A 333 2.70 7.35 -9.74
N GLU A 334 3.57 7.91 -8.90
CA GLU A 334 4.76 8.60 -9.37
C GLU A 334 5.61 7.56 -10.10
N GLU A 335 6.15 7.94 -11.26
CA GLU A 335 7.04 7.10 -12.05
C GLU A 335 8.04 6.39 -11.13
N ALA A 336 8.33 5.13 -11.43
CA ALA A 336 9.20 4.30 -10.60
C ALA A 336 10.48 5.08 -10.26
N ILE A 337 10.74 5.25 -8.96
CA ILE A 337 11.83 6.11 -8.53
C ILE A 337 13.18 5.40 -8.77
N VAL A 338 14.06 6.08 -9.49
CA VAL A 338 15.36 5.56 -9.93
C VAL A 338 16.52 6.37 -9.35
N CYS A 339 17.65 5.70 -9.11
CA CYS A 339 18.93 6.30 -8.77
C CYS A 339 20.07 5.58 -9.52
N ARG A 340 21.29 6.11 -9.41
CA ARG A 340 22.50 5.51 -9.99
C ARG A 340 23.32 4.85 -8.89
N ARG A 341 24.21 3.94 -9.29
CA ARG A 341 25.21 3.32 -8.41
C ARG A 341 26.04 4.33 -7.59
N GLY A 342 26.34 5.48 -8.18
CA GLY A 342 27.09 6.57 -7.56
C GLY A 342 26.24 7.54 -6.70
N SER A 343 24.92 7.37 -6.64
CA SER A 343 24.06 8.22 -5.83
C SER A 343 24.39 8.07 -4.35
N SER A 344 24.39 9.17 -3.60
CA SER A 344 24.68 9.15 -2.17
C SER A 344 23.54 8.53 -1.37
N LEU A 345 23.87 7.93 -0.22
CA LEU A 345 22.87 7.31 0.67
C LEU A 345 21.76 8.30 1.07
N VAL A 346 22.12 9.53 1.43
CA VAL A 346 21.14 10.56 1.82
C VAL A 346 20.20 10.90 0.68
N ALA A 347 20.68 10.99 -0.56
CA ALA A 347 19.83 11.29 -1.70
C ALA A 347 18.78 10.19 -1.91
N VAL A 348 19.20 8.93 -1.82
CA VAL A 348 18.31 7.76 -1.93
C VAL A 348 17.29 7.72 -0.80
N MET A 349 17.70 7.99 0.45
CA MET A 349 16.78 8.06 1.59
C MET A 349 15.75 9.17 1.43
N VAL A 350 16.18 10.38 1.05
CA VAL A 350 15.28 11.53 0.85
C VAL A 350 14.30 11.26 -0.29
N GLN A 351 14.75 10.67 -1.40
CA GLN A 351 13.89 10.30 -2.52
C GLN A 351 12.85 9.25 -2.10
N ALA A 352 13.27 8.15 -1.46
CA ALA A 352 12.36 7.12 -0.97
C ALA A 352 11.26 7.72 -0.06
N LEU A 353 11.65 8.57 0.90
CA LEU A 353 10.69 9.21 1.82
C LEU A 353 9.79 10.26 1.18
N ALA A 354 10.31 11.03 0.21
CA ALA A 354 9.53 12.05 -0.51
C ALA A 354 8.39 11.42 -1.32
N HIS A 355 8.68 10.26 -1.91
CA HIS A 355 7.75 9.48 -2.72
C HIS A 355 6.95 8.45 -1.91
N ARG A 356 7.12 8.39 -0.57
CA ARG A 356 6.52 7.38 0.33
C ARG A 356 6.72 5.94 -0.17
N SER A 357 7.93 5.68 -0.66
CA SER A 357 8.38 4.36 -1.11
C SER A 357 9.35 3.76 -0.09
N THR A 358 9.34 2.43 0.00
CA THR A 358 10.29 1.68 0.82
C THR A 358 11.54 1.24 0.06
N HIS A 359 11.63 1.56 -1.24
CA HIS A 359 12.74 1.18 -2.10
C HIS A 359 12.96 2.18 -3.25
N VAL A 360 14.15 2.16 -3.84
CA VAL A 360 14.54 2.94 -5.03
C VAL A 360 15.24 1.99 -6.01
N TRP A 361 14.85 2.02 -7.29
CA TRP A 361 15.51 1.22 -8.33
C TRP A 361 16.85 1.81 -8.70
N VAL A 362 17.79 0.95 -9.08
CA VAL A 362 19.11 1.35 -9.53
C VAL A 362 19.20 1.06 -11.02
N GLU A 363 19.44 2.11 -11.79
CA GLU A 363 19.70 2.02 -13.23
C GLU A 363 21.12 2.49 -13.54
N GLU A 364 21.69 1.93 -14.61
CA GLU A 364 22.98 2.35 -15.14
C GLU A 364 22.90 2.56 -16.65
N GLU A 365 23.70 3.49 -17.14
CA GLU A 365 23.89 3.72 -18.57
C GLU A 365 24.98 2.74 -19.05
N PRO A 366 24.69 1.84 -19.99
CA PRO A 366 25.67 0.87 -20.45
C PRO A 366 26.82 1.57 -21.19
N ASP A 367 28.01 0.97 -21.16
CA ASP A 367 29.20 1.50 -21.86
C ASP A 367 28.99 1.67 -23.37
N GLN A 368 28.04 0.93 -23.96
CA GLN A 368 27.63 0.99 -25.37
C GLN A 368 26.10 0.96 -25.48
N GLY A 369 25.48 2.14 -25.63
CA GLY A 369 24.05 2.33 -25.89
C GLY A 369 23.42 3.45 -25.07
N ASP A 370 22.29 3.99 -25.52
CA ASP A 370 21.56 5.06 -24.83
C ASP A 370 20.54 4.53 -23.79
N ASP A 371 20.51 3.21 -23.62
CA ASP A 371 19.41 2.50 -22.99
C ASP A 371 19.74 2.09 -21.56
N ARG A 372 19.05 2.71 -20.59
CA ARG A 372 19.24 2.44 -19.16
C ARG A 372 18.94 0.98 -18.82
N GLU A 373 19.89 0.32 -18.15
CA GLU A 373 19.75 -1.06 -17.67
C GLU A 373 19.37 -1.07 -16.19
N LEU A 374 18.37 -1.88 -15.83
CA LEU A 374 17.97 -2.16 -14.47
C LEU A 374 19.01 -3.05 -13.79
N VAL A 375 19.80 -2.42 -12.95
CA VAL A 375 20.91 -3.02 -12.23
C VAL A 375 20.45 -3.68 -10.92
N GLY A 376 19.55 -3.02 -10.19
CA GLY A 376 19.25 -3.42 -8.83
C GLY A 376 18.20 -2.58 -8.15
N VAL A 377 18.13 -2.72 -6.84
CA VAL A 377 17.22 -1.99 -5.96
C VAL A 377 17.90 -1.73 -4.61
N VAL A 378 17.66 -0.55 -4.04
CA VAL A 378 18.05 -0.19 -2.67
C VAL A 378 16.77 -0.08 -1.85
N SER A 379 16.57 -0.96 -0.87
CA SER A 379 15.45 -0.86 0.05
C SER A 379 15.85 -0.13 1.33
N LEU A 380 14.88 0.53 1.98
CA LEU A 380 15.08 1.16 3.28
C LEU A 380 15.56 0.14 4.33
N LEU A 381 15.19 -1.14 4.19
CA LEU A 381 15.67 -2.19 5.07
C LEU A 381 17.19 -2.40 4.94
N GLU A 382 17.74 -2.40 3.72
CA GLU A 382 19.20 -2.46 3.53
C GLU A 382 19.90 -1.20 4.06
N VAL A 383 19.26 -0.04 3.91
CA VAL A 383 19.74 1.21 4.51
C VAL A 383 19.81 1.09 6.04
N LEU A 384 18.75 0.58 6.68
CA LEU A 384 18.74 0.33 8.14
C LEU A 384 19.85 -0.65 8.54
N ARG A 385 20.13 -1.70 7.74
CA ARG A 385 21.24 -2.63 8.02
C ARG A 385 22.57 -1.91 8.07
N VAL A 386 22.89 -1.07 7.09
CA VAL A 386 24.17 -0.33 7.07
C VAL A 386 24.25 0.68 8.21
N LEU A 387 23.16 1.42 8.48
CA LEU A 387 23.14 2.40 9.57
C LEU A 387 23.23 1.75 10.96
N ARG A 388 22.76 0.50 11.12
CA ARG A 388 22.89 -0.28 12.35
C ARG A 388 24.33 -0.71 12.64
N HIS A 389 25.04 -1.25 11.65
CA HIS A 389 26.31 -1.98 11.88
C HIS A 389 27.52 -1.05 12.07
N LEU A 390 27.33 0.25 12.26
CA LEU A 390 28.44 1.16 12.42
C LEU A 390 29.11 0.99 13.79
N PRO A 391 30.43 0.70 13.84
CA PRO A 391 31.18 0.86 15.08
C PRO A 391 31.13 2.34 15.51
N PRO A 392 31.16 2.63 16.83
CA PRO A 392 31.36 3.98 17.29
C PRO A 392 32.78 4.42 16.85
N THR A 393 32.85 5.25 15.82
CA THR A 393 34.05 6.06 15.53
C THR A 393 34.37 6.96 16.70
#